data_AF-A0A1G4R3T3-F1
#
_entry.id   AF-A0A1G4R3T3-F1
#
_cell.length_a   1.000
_cell.length_b   1.000
_cell.length_c   1.000
_cell.angle_alpha   90.00
_cell.angle_beta   90.00
_cell.angle_gamma   90.00
#
_symmetry.space_group_name_H-M   'P 1'
#
loop_
_entity.id
_entity.type
_entity.pdbx_description
1 polymer ?
#
loop_
_entity_poly.entity_id
_entity_poly.type
_entity_poly.pdbx_seq_one_letter_code
_entity_poly.pdbx_strand_id
1 'polypeptide(L)'
;MNTEFQRHAGESDKQYFTRVAKMIYELKLAGKKDEATAGFKEVCNELVPVVEQVIDCESIRNRLDEDTKLDYAERVYAVISKIFYRYNNPAFMKEKDAGKQFEIKTFIKSRTQYCMRNAIAHSLGIAHDRARTLLRIRSVRETIARELEVSEDKVTAEMLYERLESTVALEEIVDLLRVEKGHLSLDVLPETSDFSEEQYEIGLEVYGTDLDDSCKAPLDEAMDRLSDLDVYLLMKEFGLLSEKENAMEMCDFVITPTFQKLFNRDQTIRSRENPLRTAYNKNAKIMKVLAELNGRLNMCDVEGCLARCFCERWKSVEI
;
A
#
# COMPACT_ATOMS: atom_id res chain seq x y z
N MET A 1 35.14 2.20 12.47
CA MET A 1 34.25 3.17 11.78
C MET A 1 34.98 3.66 10.55
N ASN A 2 34.35 3.58 9.37
CA ASN A 2 34.95 4.06 8.14
C ASN A 2 34.75 5.58 8.07
N THR A 3 35.82 6.35 8.28
CA THR A 3 35.79 7.82 8.41
C THR A 3 35.31 8.54 7.15
N GLU A 4 35.30 7.84 6.01
CA GLU A 4 34.93 8.41 4.71
C GLU A 4 33.43 8.78 4.61
N PHE A 5 32.56 8.19 5.42
CA PHE A 5 31.12 8.50 5.44
C PHE A 5 30.75 9.67 6.34
N GLN A 6 31.69 10.19 7.14
CA GLN A 6 31.42 11.30 8.05
C GLN A 6 31.36 12.62 7.30
N ARG A 7 30.57 13.57 7.82
CA ARG A 7 30.51 14.93 7.29
C ARG A 7 31.86 15.63 7.49
N HIS A 8 32.33 16.30 6.44
CA HIS A 8 33.54 17.11 6.52
C HIS A 8 33.24 18.51 7.10
N ALA A 9 34.24 19.14 7.71
CA ALA A 9 34.09 20.50 8.24
C ALA A 9 33.69 21.48 7.13
N GLY A 10 32.62 22.26 7.35
CA GLY A 10 32.10 23.23 6.39
C GLY A 10 31.26 22.63 5.25
N GLU A 11 31.02 21.32 5.25
CA GLU A 11 30.19 20.65 4.24
C GLU A 11 28.70 20.94 4.49
N SER A 12 28.04 21.53 3.49
CA SER A 12 26.58 21.71 3.51
C SER A 12 25.85 20.36 3.43
N ASP A 13 24.61 20.28 3.93
CA ASP A 13 23.78 19.08 3.86
C ASP A 13 23.72 18.50 2.44
N LYS A 14 23.53 19.37 1.44
CA LYS A 14 23.46 18.96 0.03
C LYS A 14 24.78 18.32 -0.44
N GLN A 15 25.92 18.93 -0.11
CA GLN A 15 27.23 18.40 -0.50
C GLN A 15 27.48 17.05 0.16
N TYR A 16 27.24 16.98 1.47
CA TYR A 16 27.42 15.78 2.29
C TYR A 16 26.58 14.61 1.77
N PHE A 17 25.25 14.78 1.70
CA PHE A 17 24.36 13.71 1.27
C PHE A 17 24.62 13.29 -0.18
N THR A 18 25.00 14.22 -1.07
CA THR A 18 25.32 13.90 -2.47
C THR A 18 26.58 13.04 -2.56
N ARG A 19 27.63 13.42 -1.82
CA ARG A 19 28.89 12.67 -1.78
C ARG A 19 28.67 11.26 -1.24
N VAL A 20 28.01 11.13 -0.10
CA VAL A 20 27.82 9.80 0.51
C VAL A 20 26.87 8.93 -0.32
N ALA A 21 25.81 9.49 -0.91
CA ALA A 21 24.94 8.75 -1.82
C ALA A 21 25.72 8.16 -3.01
N LYS A 22 26.66 8.93 -3.58
CA LYS A 22 27.56 8.46 -4.64
C LYS A 22 28.47 7.33 -4.17
N MET A 23 29.10 7.45 -3.00
CA MET A 23 29.95 6.41 -2.44
C MET A 23 29.17 5.10 -2.19
N ILE A 24 27.97 5.19 -1.61
CA ILE A 24 27.10 4.02 -1.40
C ILE A 24 26.73 3.38 -2.73
N TYR A 25 26.48 4.17 -3.78
CA TYR A 25 26.21 3.64 -5.12
C TYR A 25 27.41 2.88 -5.70
N GLU A 26 28.62 3.43 -5.59
CA GLU A 26 29.85 2.79 -6.06
C GLU A 26 30.12 1.45 -5.35
N LEU A 27 29.89 1.40 -4.03
CA LEU A 27 29.98 0.17 -3.25
C LEU A 27 28.94 -0.87 -3.69
N LYS A 28 27.71 -0.44 -3.98
CA LYS A 28 26.67 -1.33 -4.51
C LYS A 28 27.03 -1.88 -5.89
N LEU A 29 27.60 -1.07 -6.78
CA LEU A 29 28.09 -1.51 -8.09
C LEU A 29 29.23 -2.53 -7.95
N ALA A 30 30.11 -2.34 -6.96
CA ALA A 30 31.20 -3.26 -6.66
C ALA A 30 30.75 -4.55 -5.93
N GLY A 31 29.45 -4.73 -5.66
CA GLY A 31 28.92 -5.90 -4.94
C GLY A 31 29.15 -5.88 -3.42
N LYS A 32 29.68 -4.78 -2.87
CA LYS A 32 30.02 -4.62 -1.45
C LYS A 32 28.82 -4.19 -0.61
N LYS A 33 27.83 -5.08 -0.49
CA LYS A 33 26.53 -4.79 0.15
C LYS A 33 26.65 -4.41 1.63
N ASP A 34 27.55 -5.04 2.37
CA ASP A 34 27.71 -4.78 3.81
C ASP A 34 28.34 -3.41 4.06
N GLU A 35 29.35 -3.05 3.28
CA GLU A 35 29.98 -1.72 3.31
C GLU A 35 28.98 -0.62 2.93
N ALA A 36 28.16 -0.86 1.91
CA ALA A 36 27.09 0.06 1.52
C ALA A 36 26.03 0.24 2.62
N THR A 37 25.69 -0.83 3.33
CA THR A 37 24.75 -0.79 4.46
C THR A 37 25.34 -0.05 5.65
N ALA A 38 26.61 -0.29 5.96
CA ALA A 38 27.33 0.43 7.01
C ALA A 38 27.41 1.93 6.69
N GLY A 39 27.72 2.30 5.44
CA GLY A 39 27.75 3.70 5.01
C GLY A 39 26.40 4.40 5.13
N PHE A 40 25.29 3.71 4.83
CA PHE A 40 23.96 4.28 5.06
C PHE A 40 23.68 4.49 6.54
N LYS A 41 24.02 3.54 7.41
CA LYS A 41 23.82 3.66 8.86
C LYS A 41 24.55 4.87 9.47
N GLU A 42 25.75 5.19 8.99
CA GLU A 42 26.49 6.38 9.46
C GLU A 42 25.74 7.69 9.12
N VAL A 43 25.15 7.78 7.93
CA VAL A 43 24.40 8.96 7.50
C VAL A 43 23.02 9.08 8.15
N CYS A 44 22.44 7.97 8.61
CA CYS A 44 21.09 7.95 9.19
C CYS A 44 20.91 8.99 10.29
N ASN A 45 21.89 9.17 11.18
CA ASN A 45 21.79 10.12 12.30
C ASN A 45 21.54 11.56 11.84
N GLU A 46 22.09 11.94 10.69
CA GLU A 46 21.90 13.28 10.12
C GLU A 46 20.72 13.37 9.16
N LEU A 47 20.34 12.23 8.55
CA LEU A 47 19.23 12.16 7.61
C LEU A 47 17.87 12.10 8.31
N VAL A 48 17.78 11.43 9.46
CA VAL A 48 16.53 11.23 10.21
C VAL A 48 15.83 12.56 10.52
N PRO A 49 16.49 13.59 11.10
CA PRO A 49 15.83 14.86 11.40
C PRO A 49 15.24 15.55 10.14
N VAL A 50 15.90 15.38 9.00
CA VAL A 50 15.42 15.92 7.72
C VAL A 50 14.20 15.16 7.21
N VAL A 51 14.20 13.84 7.37
CA VAL A 51 13.08 12.97 7.01
C VAL A 51 11.87 13.25 7.90
N GLU A 52 12.06 13.36 9.22
CA GLU A 52 11.02 13.72 10.19
C GLU A 52 10.40 15.07 9.86
N GLN A 53 11.21 16.08 9.55
CA GLN A 53 10.69 17.38 9.15
C GLN A 53 9.80 17.31 7.90
N VAL A 54 10.17 16.48 6.90
CA VAL A 54 9.32 16.28 5.72
C VAL A 54 8.03 15.56 6.07
N ILE A 55 8.10 14.53 6.92
CA ILE A 55 6.93 13.78 7.40
C ILE A 55 5.98 14.71 8.14
N ASP A 56 6.47 15.49 9.10
CA ASP A 56 5.67 16.41 9.89
C ASP A 56 4.99 17.47 9.03
N CYS A 57 5.74 18.11 8.11
CA CYS A 57 5.18 19.10 7.21
C CYS A 57 4.07 18.53 6.32
N GLU A 58 4.27 17.34 5.74
CA GLU A 58 3.25 16.70 4.91
C GLU A 58 2.08 16.18 5.75
N SER A 59 2.32 15.71 6.97
CA SER A 59 1.27 15.21 7.87
C SER A 59 0.33 16.33 8.32
N ILE A 60 0.90 17.47 8.74
CA ILE A 60 0.14 18.67 9.10
C ILE A 60 -0.67 19.15 7.89
N ARG A 61 -0.02 19.25 6.72
CA ARG A 61 -0.68 19.72 5.50
C ARG A 61 -1.87 18.84 5.10
N ASN A 62 -1.73 17.53 5.25
CA ASN A 62 -2.76 16.57 4.83
C ASN A 62 -3.69 16.14 5.98
N ARG A 63 -3.55 16.76 7.16
CA ARG A 63 -4.35 16.51 8.36
C ARG A 63 -4.41 15.02 8.71
N LEU A 64 -3.26 14.37 8.72
CA LEU A 64 -3.16 12.97 9.12
C LEU A 64 -3.34 12.88 10.64
N ASP A 65 -4.15 11.93 11.10
CA ASP A 65 -4.12 11.47 12.49
C ASP A 65 -2.79 10.78 12.81
N GLU A 66 -2.53 10.54 14.10
CA GLU A 66 -1.25 9.99 14.56
C GLU A 66 -1.00 8.57 14.02
N ASP A 67 -2.02 7.73 13.91
CA ASP A 67 -1.87 6.36 13.40
C ASP A 67 -1.50 6.37 11.91
N THR A 68 -2.19 7.20 11.12
CA THR A 68 -1.89 7.41 9.70
C THR A 68 -0.51 8.04 9.52
N LYS A 69 -0.10 8.95 10.40
CA LYS A 69 1.24 9.56 10.40
C LYS A 69 2.33 8.52 10.67
N LEU A 70 2.11 7.61 11.63
CA LEU A 70 3.04 6.52 11.94
C LEU A 70 3.21 5.60 10.74
N ASP A 71 2.12 5.14 10.12
CA ASP A 71 2.19 4.28 8.91
C ASP A 71 2.88 5.01 7.75
N TYR A 72 2.58 6.31 7.57
CA TYR A 72 3.28 7.13 6.57
C TYR A 72 4.79 7.21 6.85
N ALA A 73 5.19 7.42 8.11
CA ALA A 73 6.58 7.52 8.52
C ALA A 73 7.35 6.20 8.28
N GLU A 74 6.80 5.07 8.68
CA GLU A 74 7.40 3.74 8.48
C GLU A 74 7.69 3.49 6.99
N ARG A 75 6.71 3.79 6.13
CA ARG A 75 6.85 3.65 4.67
C ARG A 75 7.90 4.60 4.11
N VAL A 76 7.97 5.85 4.58
CA VAL A 76 9.00 6.81 4.17
C VAL A 76 10.39 6.27 4.51
N TYR A 77 10.62 5.80 5.73
CA TYR A 77 11.91 5.24 6.14
C TYR A 77 12.30 3.99 5.32
N ALA A 78 11.35 3.10 5.06
CA ALA A 78 11.56 1.92 4.23
C ALA A 78 11.95 2.27 2.79
N VAL A 79 11.39 3.35 2.24
CA VAL A 79 11.72 3.82 0.88
C VAL A 79 13.08 4.49 0.86
N ILE A 80 13.33 5.46 1.75
CA ILE A 80 14.57 6.23 1.77
C ILE A 80 15.79 5.34 1.99
N SER A 81 15.71 4.37 2.89
CA SER A 81 16.80 3.38 3.10
C SER A 81 17.14 2.59 1.84
N LYS A 82 16.16 2.28 1.01
CA LYS A 82 16.36 1.55 -0.24
C LYS A 82 16.89 2.43 -1.36
N ILE A 83 16.60 3.73 -1.40
CA ILE A 83 16.87 4.58 -2.58
C ILE A 83 17.84 5.74 -2.35
N PHE A 84 18.33 5.95 -1.13
CA PHE A 84 19.21 7.09 -0.80
C PHE A 84 20.41 7.22 -1.75
N TYR A 85 21.02 6.10 -2.16
CA TYR A 85 22.15 6.08 -3.12
C TYR A 85 21.83 6.68 -4.51
N ARG A 86 20.55 6.92 -4.81
CA ARG A 86 20.09 7.57 -6.04
C ARG A 86 20.06 9.09 -5.92
N TYR A 87 20.22 9.64 -4.71
CA TYR A 87 20.19 11.08 -4.47
C TYR A 87 21.32 11.78 -5.23
N ASN A 88 20.96 12.79 -6.03
CA ASN A 88 21.85 13.54 -6.91
C ASN A 88 22.79 12.69 -7.79
N ASN A 89 22.42 11.45 -8.06
CA ASN A 89 23.21 10.52 -8.86
C ASN A 89 22.76 10.58 -10.34
N PRO A 90 23.63 10.98 -11.28
CA PRO A 90 23.28 11.11 -12.70
C PRO A 90 22.73 9.84 -13.33
N ALA A 91 23.14 8.66 -12.85
CA ALA A 91 22.66 7.37 -13.36
C ALA A 91 21.14 7.15 -13.16
N PHE A 92 20.50 7.94 -12.28
CA PHE A 92 19.07 7.85 -11.95
C PHE A 92 18.29 9.12 -12.31
N MET A 93 18.92 10.04 -13.04
CA MET A 93 18.31 11.29 -13.50
C MET A 93 17.75 11.14 -14.91
N LYS A 94 16.70 11.93 -15.20
CA LYS A 94 16.23 12.11 -16.58
C LYS A 94 17.18 13.05 -17.30
N GLU A 95 17.31 12.92 -18.62
CA GLU A 95 18.18 13.78 -19.44
C GLU A 95 17.91 15.27 -19.23
N LYS A 96 16.64 15.67 -19.11
CA LYS A 96 16.22 17.06 -18.84
C LYS A 96 16.71 17.63 -17.50
N ASP A 97 17.17 16.76 -16.60
CA ASP A 97 17.67 17.09 -15.27
C ASP A 97 19.17 16.83 -15.15
N ALA A 98 19.84 16.54 -16.27
CA ALA A 98 21.30 16.38 -16.32
C ALA A 98 22.00 17.65 -15.81
N GLY A 99 22.98 17.47 -14.94
CA GLY A 99 23.74 18.57 -14.32
C GLY A 99 23.02 19.31 -13.19
N LYS A 100 21.77 18.99 -12.88
CA LYS A 100 21.05 19.58 -11.74
C LYS A 100 21.35 18.82 -10.45
N GLN A 101 21.40 19.56 -9.35
CA GLN A 101 21.39 19.00 -8.00
C GLN A 101 20.15 19.49 -7.26
N PHE A 102 19.45 18.56 -6.64
CA PHE A 102 18.26 18.81 -5.84
C PHE A 102 18.63 18.92 -4.37
N GLU A 103 17.81 19.65 -3.61
CA GLU A 103 17.86 19.62 -2.14
C GLU A 103 17.32 18.27 -1.62
N ILE A 104 17.85 17.81 -0.47
CA ILE A 104 17.51 16.50 0.10
C ILE A 104 16.01 16.38 0.44
N LYS A 105 15.40 17.47 0.94
CA LYS A 105 13.95 17.52 1.22
C LYS A 105 13.11 17.32 -0.03
N THR A 106 13.51 17.93 -1.14
CA THR A 106 12.85 17.78 -2.44
C THR A 106 12.96 16.35 -2.95
N PHE A 107 14.14 15.73 -2.79
CA PHE A 107 14.32 14.32 -3.12
C PHE A 107 13.39 13.42 -2.31
N ILE A 108 13.39 13.54 -0.98
CA ILE A 108 12.54 12.73 -0.09
C ILE A 108 11.08 12.87 -0.52
N LYS A 109 10.55 14.09 -0.54
CA LYS A 109 9.15 14.38 -0.91
C LYS A 109 8.76 13.80 -2.26
N SER A 110 9.60 13.97 -3.29
CA SER A 110 9.31 13.48 -4.64
C SER A 110 9.25 11.95 -4.73
N ARG A 111 9.99 11.26 -3.86
CA ARG A 111 10.12 9.80 -3.87
C ARG A 111 9.18 9.10 -2.91
N THR A 112 8.60 9.82 -1.96
CA THR A 112 7.70 9.27 -0.94
C THR A 112 6.27 9.76 -1.05
N GLN A 113 5.93 10.51 -2.09
CA GLN A 113 4.56 11.02 -2.31
C GLN A 113 3.49 9.92 -2.31
N TYR A 114 3.83 8.71 -2.78
CA TYR A 114 2.91 7.57 -2.77
C TYR A 114 2.78 6.93 -1.38
N CYS A 115 3.78 7.07 -0.50
CA CYS A 115 3.73 6.50 0.86
C CYS A 115 2.55 7.08 1.64
N MET A 116 2.28 8.37 1.48
CA MET A 116 1.15 9.05 2.12
C MET A 116 -0.19 8.53 1.59
N ARG A 117 -0.30 8.28 0.28
CA ARG A 117 -1.51 7.70 -0.31
C ARG A 117 -1.78 6.31 0.24
N ASN A 118 -0.72 5.50 0.36
CA ASN A 118 -0.81 4.16 0.93
C ASN A 118 -1.22 4.20 2.41
N ALA A 119 -0.66 5.14 3.18
CA ALA A 119 -1.01 5.28 4.59
C ALA A 119 -2.48 5.67 4.78
N ILE A 120 -2.98 6.65 4.02
CA ILE A 120 -4.39 7.06 4.04
C ILE A 120 -5.31 5.94 3.55
N ALA A 121 -4.92 5.24 2.49
CA ALA A 121 -5.67 4.11 1.97
C ALA A 121 -5.82 3.00 3.02
N HIS A 122 -4.71 2.68 3.69
CA HIS A 122 -4.66 1.67 4.73
C HIS A 122 -5.47 2.09 5.98
N SER A 123 -5.27 3.32 6.49
CA SER A 123 -5.96 3.78 7.70
C SER A 123 -7.46 3.93 7.52
N LEU A 124 -7.91 4.36 6.33
CA LEU A 124 -9.33 4.54 6.04
C LEU A 124 -9.99 3.29 5.44
N GLY A 125 -9.24 2.20 5.22
CA GLY A 125 -9.77 0.98 4.60
C GLY A 125 -10.30 1.19 3.18
N ILE A 126 -9.69 2.09 2.40
CA ILE A 126 -10.10 2.41 1.03
C ILE A 126 -9.04 2.06 0.00
N ALA A 127 -9.46 1.85 -1.25
CA ALA A 127 -8.53 1.62 -2.36
C ALA A 127 -7.58 2.81 -2.59
N HIS A 128 -6.38 2.53 -3.11
CA HIS A 128 -5.36 3.54 -3.36
C HIS A 128 -5.82 4.68 -4.29
N ASP A 129 -6.59 4.36 -5.33
CA ASP A 129 -7.13 5.39 -6.25
C ASP A 129 -8.16 6.28 -5.55
N ARG A 130 -8.96 5.71 -4.64
CA ARG A 130 -9.89 6.47 -3.78
C ARG A 130 -9.14 7.39 -2.83
N ALA A 131 -8.03 6.95 -2.24
CA ALA A 131 -7.17 7.81 -1.42
C ALA A 131 -6.55 8.97 -2.23
N ARG A 132 -6.21 8.73 -3.51
CA ARG A 132 -5.77 9.78 -4.43
C ARG A 132 -6.90 10.78 -4.72
N THR A 133 -8.11 10.30 -4.96
CA THR A 133 -9.30 11.15 -5.16
C THR A 133 -9.59 11.97 -3.89
N LEU A 134 -9.54 11.35 -2.71
CA LEU A 134 -9.75 12.01 -1.42
C LEU A 134 -8.74 13.14 -1.18
N LEU A 135 -7.44 12.93 -1.46
CA LEU A 135 -6.43 13.99 -1.36
C LEU A 135 -6.72 15.15 -2.33
N ARG A 136 -7.24 14.87 -3.52
CA ARG A 136 -7.66 15.90 -4.47
C ARG A 136 -8.87 16.67 -3.94
N ILE A 137 -9.86 15.97 -3.39
CA ILE A 137 -11.03 16.57 -2.72
C ILE A 137 -10.57 17.49 -1.58
N ARG A 138 -9.67 17.03 -0.70
CA ARG A 138 -9.09 17.85 0.40
C ARG A 138 -8.45 19.14 -0.13
N SER A 139 -7.60 19.02 -1.16
CA SER A 139 -6.93 20.19 -1.75
C SER A 139 -7.91 21.18 -2.38
N VAL A 140 -8.96 20.68 -3.04
CA VAL A 140 -9.99 21.52 -3.66
C VAL A 140 -10.87 22.16 -2.58
N ARG A 141 -11.24 21.40 -1.54
CA ARG A 141 -11.98 21.89 -0.38
C ARG A 141 -11.27 23.06 0.29
N GLU A 142 -9.97 22.93 0.55
CA GLU A 142 -9.14 23.99 1.12
C GLU A 142 -9.14 25.24 0.22
N THR A 143 -9.04 25.04 -1.10
CA THR A 143 -9.04 26.14 -2.08
C THR A 143 -10.38 26.90 -2.08
N ILE A 144 -11.50 26.17 -2.12
CA ILE A 144 -12.85 26.76 -2.09
C ILE A 144 -13.08 27.49 -0.75
N ALA A 145 -12.74 26.85 0.37
CA ALA A 145 -12.88 27.44 1.70
C ALA A 145 -12.11 28.76 1.80
N ARG A 146 -10.89 28.81 1.27
CA ARG A 146 -10.06 30.02 1.24
C ARG A 146 -10.64 31.11 0.35
N GLU A 147 -11.10 30.77 -0.86
CA GLU A 147 -11.67 31.73 -1.81
C GLU A 147 -12.98 32.36 -1.32
N LEU A 148 -13.79 31.58 -0.60
CA LEU A 148 -15.09 32.02 -0.08
C LEU A 148 -15.02 32.55 1.35
N GLU A 149 -13.82 32.54 1.96
CA GLU A 149 -13.59 32.92 3.36
C GLU A 149 -14.52 32.18 4.35
N VAL A 150 -14.80 30.90 4.05
CA VAL A 150 -15.59 30.01 4.91
C VAL A 150 -14.73 28.92 5.49
N SER A 151 -15.22 28.28 6.55
CA SER A 151 -14.58 27.09 7.10
C SER A 151 -14.78 25.88 6.18
N GLU A 152 -13.82 24.94 6.16
CA GLU A 152 -13.85 23.76 5.28
C GLU A 152 -15.08 22.87 5.50
N ASP A 153 -15.66 22.85 6.70
CA ASP A 153 -16.90 22.12 7.02
C ASP A 153 -18.14 22.69 6.31
N LYS A 154 -18.07 23.94 5.83
CA LYS A 154 -19.13 24.60 5.07
C LYS A 154 -19.05 24.34 3.56
N VAL A 155 -17.97 23.73 3.09
CA VAL A 155 -17.83 23.35 1.68
C VAL A 155 -18.65 22.09 1.41
N THR A 156 -19.67 22.21 0.56
CA THR A 156 -20.58 21.09 0.25
C THR A 156 -20.02 20.19 -0.86
N ALA A 157 -20.61 19.00 -1.02
CA ALA A 157 -20.22 18.06 -2.07
C ALA A 157 -20.49 18.62 -3.48
N GLU A 158 -21.54 19.42 -3.65
CA GLU A 158 -21.91 20.06 -4.91
C GLU A 158 -20.86 21.10 -5.32
N MET A 159 -20.37 21.91 -4.38
CA MET A 159 -19.29 22.89 -4.63
C MET A 159 -18.00 22.20 -5.07
N LEU A 160 -17.70 21.04 -4.47
CA LEU A 160 -16.56 20.20 -4.85
C LEU A 160 -16.75 19.60 -6.24
N TYR A 161 -17.94 19.10 -6.55
CA TYR A 161 -18.29 18.51 -7.85
C TYR A 161 -18.16 19.52 -8.98
N GLU A 162 -18.67 20.74 -8.80
CA GLU A 162 -18.51 21.84 -9.75
C GLU A 162 -17.05 22.18 -9.99
N ARG A 163 -16.25 22.32 -8.92
CA ARG A 163 -14.83 22.69 -9.03
C ARG A 163 -13.95 21.57 -9.59
N LEU A 164 -14.34 20.32 -9.40
CA LEU A 164 -13.66 19.15 -9.97
C LEU A 164 -14.04 18.93 -11.45
N GLU A 165 -14.82 19.84 -12.06
CA GLU A 165 -15.22 19.80 -13.48
C GLU A 165 -15.86 18.45 -13.85
N SER A 166 -16.66 17.86 -12.95
CA SER A 166 -17.30 16.55 -13.15
C SER A 166 -16.33 15.38 -13.41
N THR A 167 -15.03 15.54 -13.09
CA THR A 167 -14.04 14.45 -13.22
C THR A 167 -14.15 13.38 -12.14
N VAL A 168 -14.94 13.65 -11.09
CA VAL A 168 -15.25 12.75 -9.98
C VAL A 168 -16.76 12.79 -9.80
N ALA A 169 -17.41 11.65 -9.69
CA ALA A 169 -18.86 11.58 -9.52
C ALA A 169 -19.28 12.21 -8.18
N LEU A 170 -20.45 12.86 -8.14
CA LEU A 170 -20.94 13.50 -6.91
C LEU A 170 -21.12 12.45 -5.80
N GLU A 171 -21.60 11.26 -6.16
CA GLU A 171 -21.76 10.11 -5.25
C GLU A 171 -20.42 9.71 -4.63
N GLU A 172 -19.36 9.62 -5.44
CA GLU A 172 -18.02 9.29 -4.96
C GLU A 172 -17.48 10.37 -4.01
N ILE A 173 -17.74 11.65 -4.28
CA ILE A 173 -17.37 12.75 -3.38
C ILE A 173 -18.08 12.62 -2.04
N VAL A 174 -19.39 12.38 -2.05
CA VAL A 174 -20.19 12.20 -0.83
C VAL A 174 -19.67 11.02 -0.01
N ASP A 175 -19.41 9.89 -0.66
CA ASP A 175 -18.90 8.69 0.00
C ASP A 175 -17.52 8.92 0.64
N LEU A 176 -16.60 9.57 -0.08
CA LEU A 176 -15.26 9.85 0.44
C LEU A 176 -15.28 10.85 1.61
N LEU A 177 -16.20 11.82 1.59
CA LEU A 177 -16.41 12.72 2.73
C LEU A 177 -17.00 12.00 3.95
N ARG A 178 -17.82 10.97 3.75
CA ARG A 178 -18.34 10.13 4.85
C ARG A 178 -17.24 9.28 5.45
N VAL A 179 -16.43 8.61 4.62
CA VAL A 179 -15.28 7.82 5.07
C VAL A 179 -14.33 8.67 5.92
N GLU A 180 -14.04 9.89 5.47
CA GLU A 180 -13.17 10.83 6.21
C GLU A 180 -13.75 11.24 7.58
N LYS A 181 -15.08 11.31 7.71
CA LYS A 181 -15.76 11.63 8.97
C LYS A 181 -15.98 10.41 9.89
N GLY A 182 -15.94 9.20 9.32
CA GLY A 182 -16.46 7.97 9.92
C GLY A 182 -15.47 7.15 10.75
N HIS A 183 -14.58 7.78 11.52
CA HIS A 183 -13.76 7.11 12.55
C HIS A 183 -13.94 7.83 13.91
N LEU A 184 -15.19 7.97 14.36
CA LEU A 184 -15.46 8.26 15.78
C LEU A 184 -15.27 6.95 16.56
N SER A 185 -14.31 6.92 17.49
CA SER A 185 -14.20 5.82 18.44
C SER A 185 -15.52 5.66 19.21
N LEU A 186 -15.92 4.41 19.49
CA LEU A 186 -17.04 4.11 20.40
C LEU A 186 -16.84 4.75 21.78
N ASP A 187 -15.60 5.07 22.15
CA ASP A 187 -15.23 5.75 23.40
C ASP A 187 -15.74 7.20 23.49
N VAL A 188 -16.22 7.77 22.38
CA VAL A 188 -16.75 9.15 22.32
C VAL A 188 -18.28 9.18 22.54
N LEU A 189 -18.93 8.02 22.73
CA LEU A 189 -20.36 7.96 22.99
C LEU A 189 -20.64 8.39 24.46
N PRO A 190 -21.50 9.40 24.69
CA PRO A 190 -21.90 9.76 26.04
C PRO A 190 -22.67 8.60 26.70
N GLU A 191 -22.27 8.25 27.94
CA GLU A 191 -22.78 7.11 28.73
C GLU A 191 -24.28 7.16 29.07
N THR A 192 -25.02 8.20 28.66
CA THR A 192 -26.39 8.47 29.16
C THR A 192 -27.49 8.39 28.10
N SER A 193 -27.26 7.77 26.94
CA SER A 193 -28.36 7.53 26.00
C SER A 193 -28.98 6.17 26.31
N ASP A 194 -30.28 6.13 26.60
CA ASP A 194 -31.07 4.90 26.60
C ASP A 194 -30.97 4.26 25.21
N PHE A 195 -30.06 3.30 25.05
CA PHE A 195 -29.91 2.53 23.83
C PHE A 195 -30.79 1.29 23.93
N SER A 196 -31.91 1.27 23.20
CA SER A 196 -32.61 0.02 22.95
C SER A 196 -31.76 -0.84 22.01
N GLU A 197 -31.58 -2.12 22.36
CA GLU A 197 -30.78 -3.11 21.59
C GLU A 197 -31.20 -3.23 20.12
N GLU A 198 -32.39 -2.74 19.74
CA GLU A 198 -32.88 -2.68 18.37
C GLU A 198 -32.09 -1.73 17.45
N GLN A 199 -31.26 -0.82 17.97
CA GLN A 199 -30.42 0.08 17.14
C GLN A 199 -29.10 -0.57 16.68
N TYR A 200 -28.73 -1.72 17.26
CA TYR A 200 -27.54 -2.49 16.88
C TYR A 200 -27.90 -3.92 16.46
N GLU A 201 -29.01 -4.10 15.75
CA GLU A 201 -29.02 -5.19 14.77
C GLU A 201 -27.97 -4.83 13.72
N ILE A 202 -26.78 -5.40 13.88
CA ILE A 202 -25.79 -5.51 12.83
C ILE A 202 -26.47 -6.28 11.71
N GLY A 203 -27.11 -5.56 10.79
CA GLY A 203 -27.38 -6.09 9.49
C GLY A 203 -26.05 -6.57 8.94
N LEU A 204 -25.95 -7.86 8.63
CA LEU A 204 -24.81 -8.52 7.97
C LEU A 204 -24.46 -7.90 6.59
N GLU A 205 -25.01 -6.74 6.26
CA GLU A 205 -24.98 -6.03 4.99
C GLU A 205 -23.85 -4.99 4.90
N VAL A 206 -23.12 -4.67 5.99
CA VAL A 206 -22.12 -3.57 6.00
C VAL A 206 -20.70 -4.01 5.62
N TYR A 207 -20.39 -5.31 5.68
CA TYR A 207 -19.35 -5.86 4.81
C TYR A 207 -20.06 -6.27 3.53
N GLY A 208 -19.74 -5.64 2.40
CA GLY A 208 -20.22 -6.06 1.10
C GLY A 208 -19.79 -7.51 0.85
N THR A 209 -20.59 -8.45 1.35
CA THR A 209 -20.39 -9.88 1.17
C THR A 209 -20.79 -10.30 -0.24
N ASP A 210 -21.35 -9.39 -1.03
CA ASP A 210 -21.73 -9.58 -2.41
C ASP A 210 -21.16 -8.46 -3.29
N LEU A 211 -20.26 -8.86 -4.20
CA LEU A 211 -19.99 -8.09 -5.42
C LEU A 211 -21.30 -7.83 -6.15
N ASP A 212 -21.39 -6.68 -6.83
CA ASP A 212 -22.48 -6.50 -7.79
C ASP A 212 -22.42 -7.62 -8.85
N ASP A 213 -23.57 -7.98 -9.46
CA ASP A 213 -23.64 -9.08 -10.42
C ASP A 213 -22.75 -8.85 -11.67
N SER A 214 -22.38 -7.60 -11.95
CA SER A 214 -21.47 -7.24 -13.05
C SER A 214 -19.98 -7.48 -12.73
N CYS A 215 -19.63 -7.53 -11.44
CA CYS A 215 -18.30 -7.81 -10.91
C CYS A 215 -18.13 -9.29 -10.47
N LYS A 216 -19.21 -9.97 -10.09
CA LYS A 216 -19.22 -11.42 -9.76
C LYS A 216 -18.82 -12.28 -10.95
N ALA A 217 -19.48 -12.09 -12.10
CA ALA A 217 -19.30 -12.97 -13.25
C ALA A 217 -17.84 -13.02 -13.77
N PRO A 218 -17.11 -11.89 -13.91
CA PRO A 218 -15.70 -11.92 -14.30
C PRO A 218 -14.78 -12.59 -13.26
N LEU A 219 -15.12 -12.45 -11.98
CA LEU A 219 -14.34 -13.08 -10.89
C LEU A 219 -14.59 -14.59 -10.85
N ASP A 220 -15.84 -15.02 -10.93
CA ASP A 220 -16.21 -16.45 -10.97
C ASP A 220 -15.59 -17.14 -12.20
N GLU A 221 -15.62 -16.50 -13.37
CA GLU A 221 -14.95 -16.99 -14.57
C GLU A 221 -13.42 -17.10 -14.40
N ALA A 222 -12.80 -16.17 -13.66
CA ALA A 222 -11.38 -16.25 -13.34
C ALA A 222 -11.08 -17.38 -12.34
N MET A 223 -11.91 -17.54 -11.31
CA MET A 223 -11.75 -18.57 -10.28
C MET A 223 -12.03 -19.98 -10.81
N ASP A 224 -12.92 -20.16 -11.78
CA ASP A 224 -13.17 -21.45 -12.44
C ASP A 224 -11.97 -21.95 -13.25
N ARG A 225 -11.08 -21.04 -13.67
CA ARG A 225 -9.82 -21.39 -14.34
C ARG A 225 -8.72 -21.81 -13.36
N LEU A 226 -8.93 -21.60 -12.07
CA LEU A 226 -8.00 -21.95 -10.99
C LEU A 226 -8.42 -23.26 -10.31
N SER A 227 -7.48 -24.18 -10.18
CA SER A 227 -7.64 -25.40 -9.38
C SER A 227 -7.60 -25.07 -7.88
N ASP A 228 -8.06 -25.99 -7.03
CA ASP A 228 -8.01 -25.80 -5.57
C ASP A 228 -6.58 -25.55 -5.06
N LEU A 229 -5.58 -26.16 -5.69
CA LEU A 229 -4.17 -25.89 -5.39
C LEU A 229 -3.76 -24.47 -5.79
N ASP A 230 -4.26 -23.97 -6.93
CA ASP A 230 -3.99 -22.60 -7.35
C ASP A 230 -4.60 -21.60 -6.35
N VAL A 231 -5.82 -21.87 -5.86
CA VAL A 231 -6.48 -21.02 -4.86
C VAL A 231 -5.73 -21.05 -3.51
N TYR A 232 -5.25 -22.21 -3.07
CA TYR A 232 -4.48 -22.33 -1.83
C TYR A 232 -3.14 -21.58 -1.90
N LEU A 233 -2.47 -21.61 -3.06
CA LEU A 233 -1.27 -20.82 -3.31
C LEU A 233 -1.56 -19.31 -3.35
N LEU A 234 -2.68 -18.93 -3.95
CA LEU A 234 -3.14 -17.55 -4.01
C LEU A 234 -3.39 -16.99 -2.60
N MET A 235 -4.05 -17.74 -1.72
CA MET A 235 -4.25 -17.31 -0.33
C MET A 235 -2.95 -17.05 0.43
N LYS A 236 -1.95 -17.91 0.24
CA LYS A 236 -0.63 -17.72 0.85
C LYS A 236 -0.01 -16.39 0.40
N GLU A 237 -0.11 -16.07 -0.88
CA GLU A 237 0.44 -14.83 -1.45
C GLU A 237 -0.25 -13.58 -0.86
N PHE A 238 -1.55 -13.67 -0.60
CA PHE A 238 -2.37 -12.60 -0.03
C PHE A 238 -2.43 -12.61 1.51
N GLY A 239 -1.67 -13.50 2.17
CA GLY A 239 -1.63 -13.54 3.63
C GLY A 239 -2.92 -14.04 4.30
N LEU A 240 -3.75 -14.80 3.59
CA LEU A 240 -5.05 -15.28 4.07
C LEU A 240 -4.99 -16.62 4.83
N LEU A 241 -3.81 -17.25 4.92
CA LEU A 241 -3.62 -18.45 5.75
C LEU A 241 -3.26 -18.09 7.19
N SER A 242 -2.98 -19.11 8.03
CA SER A 242 -2.43 -18.85 9.37
C SER A 242 -1.09 -18.11 9.30
N GLU A 243 -0.77 -17.29 10.31
CA GLU A 243 0.52 -16.58 10.39
C GLU A 243 1.72 -17.51 10.15
N LYS A 244 1.63 -18.73 10.71
CA LYS A 244 2.64 -19.78 10.54
C LYS A 244 2.80 -20.19 9.08
N GLU A 245 1.72 -20.42 8.37
CA GLU A 245 1.75 -20.84 6.96
C GLU A 245 2.16 -19.70 6.02
N ASN A 246 1.72 -18.47 6.30
CA ASN A 246 2.12 -17.29 5.53
C ASN A 246 3.62 -17.01 5.65
N ALA A 247 4.19 -17.17 6.85
CA ALA A 247 5.61 -16.96 7.12
C ALA A 247 6.54 -18.07 6.57
N MET A 248 6.00 -19.22 6.13
CA MET A 248 6.83 -20.29 5.55
C MET A 248 7.41 -19.88 4.20
N GLU A 249 8.69 -20.19 3.98
CA GLU A 249 9.27 -20.17 2.65
C GLU A 249 8.59 -21.21 1.75
N MET A 250 8.56 -20.99 0.44
CA MET A 250 7.84 -21.87 -0.48
C MET A 250 8.35 -23.32 -0.42
N CYS A 251 9.66 -23.53 -0.18
CA CYS A 251 10.24 -24.87 -0.01
C CYS A 251 9.67 -25.64 1.19
N ASP A 252 9.32 -24.92 2.26
CA ASP A 252 8.73 -25.50 3.48
C ASP A 252 7.20 -25.57 3.37
N PHE A 253 6.60 -24.69 2.59
CA PHE A 253 5.16 -24.69 2.35
C PHE A 253 4.71 -25.89 1.50
N VAL A 254 5.48 -26.24 0.47
CA VAL A 254 5.12 -27.36 -0.43
C VAL A 254 5.19 -28.73 0.24
N ILE A 255 5.86 -28.87 1.38
CA ILE A 255 5.92 -30.13 2.14
C ILE A 255 4.78 -30.26 3.16
N THR A 256 3.93 -29.25 3.32
CA THR A 256 2.81 -29.31 4.27
C THR A 256 1.77 -30.38 3.86
N PRO A 257 1.11 -31.04 4.82
CA PRO A 257 0.09 -32.05 4.53
C PRO A 257 -1.03 -31.53 3.62
N THR A 258 -1.44 -30.28 3.86
CA THR A 258 -2.49 -29.59 3.11
C THR A 258 -2.08 -29.37 1.66
N PHE A 259 -0.88 -28.83 1.42
CA PHE A 259 -0.36 -28.66 0.06
C PHE A 259 -0.27 -30.00 -0.66
N GLN A 260 0.28 -31.04 -0.02
CA GLN A 260 0.42 -32.37 -0.62
C GLN A 260 -0.92 -33.02 -0.95
N LYS A 261 -1.94 -32.84 -0.11
CA LYS A 261 -3.32 -33.31 -0.40
C LYS A 261 -3.87 -32.66 -1.66
N LEU A 262 -3.76 -31.33 -1.78
CA LEU A 262 -4.24 -30.58 -2.94
C LEU A 262 -3.42 -30.87 -4.21
N PHE A 263 -2.11 -31.00 -4.08
CA PHE A 263 -1.19 -31.36 -5.16
C PHE A 263 -1.51 -32.73 -5.79
N ASN A 264 -1.90 -33.70 -4.97
CA ASN A 264 -2.27 -35.02 -5.45
C ASN A 264 -3.67 -35.05 -6.10
N ARG A 265 -4.60 -34.21 -5.62
CA ARG A 265 -5.96 -34.08 -6.18
C ARG A 265 -5.99 -33.31 -7.50
N ASP A 266 -5.05 -32.41 -7.72
CA ASP A 266 -5.02 -31.55 -8.90
C ASP A 266 -4.65 -32.33 -10.17
N GLN A 267 -5.63 -32.45 -11.07
CA GLN A 267 -5.49 -33.13 -12.36
C GLN A 267 -4.86 -32.26 -13.45
N THR A 268 -4.71 -30.95 -13.22
CA THR A 268 -4.11 -30.01 -14.19
C THR A 268 -2.59 -30.10 -14.24
N ILE A 269 -1.97 -30.75 -13.25
CA ILE A 269 -0.51 -30.91 -13.13
C ILE A 269 -0.02 -32.01 -14.07
N ARG A 270 0.76 -31.61 -15.09
CA ARG A 270 1.33 -32.53 -16.09
C ARG A 270 2.51 -33.36 -15.58
N SER A 271 3.33 -32.81 -14.69
CA SER A 271 4.50 -33.47 -14.10
C SER A 271 4.51 -33.25 -12.60
N ARG A 272 4.51 -34.35 -11.84
CA ARG A 272 4.50 -34.36 -10.36
C ARG A 272 5.89 -34.54 -9.74
N GLU A 273 6.95 -34.48 -10.55
CA GLU A 273 8.33 -34.76 -10.11
C GLU A 273 8.88 -33.72 -9.12
N ASN A 274 8.45 -32.47 -9.21
CA ASN A 274 8.98 -31.39 -8.37
C ASN A 274 7.84 -30.46 -7.90
N PRO A 275 7.33 -30.66 -6.67
CA PRO A 275 6.26 -29.85 -6.09
C PRO A 275 6.59 -28.35 -6.00
N LEU A 276 7.85 -28.01 -5.69
CA LEU A 276 8.32 -26.62 -5.61
C LEU A 276 8.26 -25.93 -6.97
N ARG A 277 8.77 -26.58 -8.02
CA ARG A 277 8.70 -26.05 -9.39
C ARG A 277 7.26 -25.89 -9.85
N THR A 278 6.39 -26.84 -9.51
CA THR A 278 4.97 -26.76 -9.85
C THR A 278 4.27 -25.61 -9.12
N ALA A 279 4.60 -25.36 -7.84
CA ALA A 279 4.08 -24.21 -7.09
C ALA A 279 4.45 -22.89 -7.78
N TYR A 280 5.72 -22.68 -8.16
CA TYR A 280 6.13 -21.47 -8.87
C TYR A 280 5.44 -21.30 -10.24
N ASN A 281 5.29 -22.38 -11.00
CA ASN A 281 4.57 -22.34 -12.28
C ASN A 281 3.09 -21.98 -12.08
N LYS A 282 2.46 -22.48 -11.01
CA LYS A 282 1.09 -22.14 -10.63
C LYS A 282 0.97 -20.69 -10.17
N ASN A 283 1.93 -20.16 -9.41
CA ASN A 283 1.98 -18.73 -9.08
C ASN A 283 2.05 -17.86 -10.34
N ALA A 284 2.84 -18.24 -11.34
CA ALA A 284 2.87 -17.52 -12.62
C ALA A 284 1.52 -17.57 -13.36
N LYS A 285 0.82 -18.71 -13.32
CA LYS A 285 -0.54 -18.85 -13.87
C LYS A 285 -1.53 -17.95 -13.12
N ILE A 286 -1.50 -17.96 -11.80
CA ILE A 286 -2.34 -17.14 -10.91
C ILE A 286 -2.16 -15.66 -11.24
N MET A 287 -0.91 -15.19 -11.28
CA MET A 287 -0.60 -13.79 -11.60
C MET A 287 -1.11 -13.37 -12.98
N LYS A 288 -1.08 -14.28 -13.96
CA LYS A 288 -1.67 -14.02 -15.29
C LYS A 288 -3.19 -13.88 -15.24
N VAL A 289 -3.87 -14.77 -14.51
CA VAL A 289 -5.33 -14.71 -14.31
C VAL A 289 -5.74 -13.44 -13.58
N LEU A 290 -5.00 -13.04 -12.54
CA LEU A 290 -5.24 -11.78 -11.82
C LEU A 290 -4.96 -10.54 -12.68
N ALA A 291 -3.92 -10.57 -13.52
CA ALA A 291 -3.61 -9.47 -14.42
C ALA A 291 -4.71 -9.22 -15.47
N GLU A 292 -5.48 -10.25 -15.85
CA GLU A 292 -6.65 -10.11 -16.73
C GLU A 292 -7.85 -9.45 -16.04
N LEU A 293 -7.90 -9.51 -14.69
CA LEU A 293 -8.89 -8.80 -13.87
C LEU A 293 -8.50 -7.34 -13.60
N ASN A 294 -7.21 -7.02 -13.73
CA ASN A 294 -6.66 -5.69 -13.50
C ASN A 294 -7.26 -4.68 -14.51
N GLY A 295 -8.02 -3.71 -13.99
CA GLY A 295 -8.75 -2.71 -14.78
C GLY A 295 -10.22 -3.07 -15.10
N ARG A 296 -10.68 -4.28 -14.73
CA ARG A 296 -12.10 -4.68 -14.76
C ARG A 296 -12.71 -4.78 -13.37
N LEU A 297 -11.89 -5.11 -12.37
CA LEU A 297 -12.26 -5.19 -10.97
C LEU A 297 -11.27 -4.38 -10.14
N ASN A 298 -11.76 -3.78 -9.06
CA ASN A 298 -10.92 -3.19 -8.02
C ASN A 298 -10.32 -4.33 -7.19
N MET A 299 -8.99 -4.34 -7.05
CA MET A 299 -8.26 -5.44 -6.40
C MET A 299 -8.57 -5.59 -4.90
N CYS A 300 -9.08 -4.55 -4.23
CA CYS A 300 -9.56 -4.65 -2.84
C CYS A 300 -10.85 -5.49 -2.73
N ASP A 301 -11.74 -5.40 -3.74
CA ASP A 301 -12.98 -6.19 -3.77
C ASP A 301 -12.66 -7.66 -4.11
N VAL A 302 -11.58 -7.89 -4.85
CA VAL A 302 -11.03 -9.22 -5.12
C VAL A 302 -10.51 -9.87 -3.83
N GLU A 303 -9.77 -9.16 -2.97
CA GLU A 303 -9.24 -9.72 -1.71
C GLU A 303 -10.34 -10.23 -0.74
N GLY A 304 -11.39 -9.42 -0.53
CA GLY A 304 -12.53 -9.82 0.30
C GLY A 304 -13.32 -11.00 -0.29
N CYS A 305 -13.45 -11.05 -1.61
CA CYS A 305 -14.15 -12.14 -2.29
C CYS A 305 -13.32 -13.43 -2.41
N LEU A 306 -11.98 -13.31 -2.50
CA LEU A 306 -11.07 -14.45 -2.47
C LEU A 306 -11.19 -15.21 -1.16
N ALA A 307 -11.35 -14.51 -0.03
CA ALA A 307 -11.62 -15.14 1.26
C ALA A 307 -12.96 -15.90 1.25
N ARG A 308 -14.02 -15.34 0.65
CA ARG A 308 -15.33 -16.01 0.52
C ARG A 308 -15.27 -17.22 -0.41
N CYS A 309 -14.76 -17.07 -1.63
CA CYS A 309 -14.59 -18.14 -2.61
C CYS A 309 -13.74 -19.28 -2.03
N PHE A 310 -12.69 -18.95 -1.27
CA PHE A 310 -11.92 -19.96 -0.57
C PHE A 310 -12.75 -20.65 0.52
N CYS A 311 -13.43 -19.91 1.40
CA CYS A 311 -14.28 -20.52 2.44
C CYS A 311 -15.35 -21.45 1.86
N GLU A 312 -15.95 -21.10 0.72
CA GLU A 312 -16.92 -21.95 0.03
C GLU A 312 -16.29 -23.20 -0.59
N ARG A 313 -15.15 -23.06 -1.27
CA ARG A 313 -14.42 -24.21 -1.83
C ARG A 313 -13.82 -25.10 -0.73
N TRP A 314 -13.38 -24.53 0.39
CA TRP A 314 -12.76 -25.25 1.52
C TRP A 314 -13.76 -26.12 2.27
N LYS A 315 -15.02 -25.67 2.41
CA LYS A 315 -16.12 -26.50 2.94
C LYS A 315 -16.30 -27.82 2.17
N SER A 316 -15.88 -27.89 0.91
CA SER A 316 -15.92 -29.13 0.10
C SER A 316 -14.65 -29.99 0.20
N VAL A 317 -13.56 -29.48 0.78
CA VAL A 317 -12.26 -30.16 0.92
C VAL A 317 -12.09 -30.85 2.30
N GLU A 318 -12.84 -30.41 3.32
CA GLU A 318 -12.90 -31.00 4.67
C GLU A 318 -13.88 -32.19 4.82
N ILE A 319 -14.52 -32.62 3.73
CA ILE A 319 -15.24 -33.91 3.65
C ILE A 319 -14.28 -35.05 3.27
#